data_AF-A0A528AR25-F1
#
_entry.id   AF-A0A528AR25-F1
#
_cell.length_a   1.000
_cell.length_b   1.000
_cell.length_c   1.000
_cell.angle_alpha   90.00
_cell.angle_beta   90.00
_cell.angle_gamma   90.00
#
_symmetry.space_group_name_H-M   'P 1'
#
loop_
_entity.id
_entity.type
_entity.pdbx_description
1 polymer ?
#
loop_
_entity_poly.entity_id
_entity_poly.type
_entity_poly.pdbx_seq_one_letter_code
_entity_poly.pdbx_strand_id
1 'polypeptide(L)'
;GTALIMVADDGENVIAVVPGANDSVVTGDLSKAFMKKGDVVLLQQEIPLQTVEAALDVARAAGTVTVLNTAPFRGEAAAFLGKAD
;
A
#
# COMPACT_ATOMS: atom_id res chain seq x y z
N GLY A 1 -12.05 6.74 -2.59
CA GLY A 1 -12.42 7.06 -1.20
C GLY A 1 -12.54 8.55 -1.01
N THR A 2 -12.65 8.96 0.24
CA THR A 2 -12.68 10.37 0.67
C THR A 2 -11.72 10.54 1.82
N ALA A 3 -10.87 11.56 1.76
CA ALA A 3 -10.07 12.00 2.89
C ALA A 3 -10.68 13.29 3.44
N LEU A 4 -11.04 13.28 4.72
CA LEU A 4 -11.45 14.46 5.47
C LEU A 4 -10.21 15.01 6.15
N ILE A 5 -9.73 16.16 5.66
CA ILE A 5 -8.50 16.79 6.13
C ILE A 5 -8.88 18.04 6.93
N MET A 6 -8.51 18.05 8.21
CA MET A 6 -8.67 19.19 9.10
C MET A 6 -7.29 19.74 9.41
N VAL A 7 -7.15 21.06 9.39
CA VAL A 7 -5.87 21.74 9.66
C VAL A 7 -6.09 22.70 10.82
N ALA A 8 -5.26 22.61 11.85
CA ALA A 8 -5.28 23.49 13.00
C ALA A 8 -4.55 24.81 12.71
N ASP A 9 -4.74 25.81 13.58
CA ASP A 9 -4.15 27.15 13.41
C ASP A 9 -2.61 27.14 13.45
N ASP A 10 -2.01 26.10 14.04
CA ASP A 10 -0.56 25.87 14.09
C ASP A 10 -0.01 25.16 12.84
N GLY A 11 -0.87 24.76 11.91
CA GLY A 11 -0.51 24.08 10.67
C GLY A 11 -0.48 22.56 10.75
N GLU A 12 -0.73 21.96 11.92
CA GLU A 12 -0.86 20.49 12.05
C GLU A 12 -2.14 20.00 11.37
N ASN A 13 -2.10 18.77 10.83
CA ASN A 13 -3.25 18.18 10.16
C ASN A 13 -3.73 16.88 10.82
N VAL A 14 -5.04 16.66 10.74
CA VAL A 14 -5.68 15.38 11.05
C VAL A 14 -6.41 14.92 9.81
N ILE A 15 -6.14 13.68 9.38
CA ILE A 15 -6.73 13.08 8.19
C ILE A 15 -7.55 11.86 8.60
N ALA A 16 -8.86 11.91 8.35
CA ALA A 16 -9.75 10.76 8.48
C ALA A 16 -10.10 10.23 7.08
N VAL A 17 -9.86 8.95 6.83
CA VAL A 17 -10.02 8.35 5.50
C VAL A 17 -11.19 7.38 5.46
N VAL A 18 -12.05 7.53 4.46
CA VAL A 18 -13.04 6.55 4.03
C VAL A 18 -12.50 5.88 2.76
N PRO A 19 -12.10 4.61 2.78
CA PRO A 19 -11.40 3.96 1.66
C PRO A 19 -12.17 3.97 0.33
N GLY A 20 -13.49 3.74 0.37
CA GLY A 20 -14.32 3.61 -0.83
C GLY A 20 -13.77 2.51 -1.76
N ALA A 21 -13.67 2.79 -3.06
CA ALA A 21 -13.16 1.83 -4.04
C ALA A 21 -11.74 1.30 -3.74
N ASN A 22 -10.91 2.00 -2.96
CA ASN A 22 -9.60 1.50 -2.57
C ASN A 22 -9.71 0.18 -1.76
N ASP A 23 -10.79 0.01 -1.00
CA ASP A 23 -11.05 -1.24 -0.24
C ASP A 23 -11.49 -2.40 -1.14
N SER A 24 -11.87 -2.11 -2.38
CA SER A 24 -12.26 -3.13 -3.37
C SER A 24 -11.08 -3.65 -4.20
N VAL A 25 -9.85 -3.16 -3.96
CA VAL A 25 -8.67 -3.66 -4.66
C VAL A 25 -8.31 -5.05 -4.14
N VAL A 26 -8.39 -6.05 -5.02
CA VAL A 26 -8.19 -7.45 -4.66
C VAL A 26 -6.91 -8.00 -5.26
N THR A 27 -6.41 -9.12 -4.72
CA THR A 27 -5.21 -9.80 -5.21
C THR A 27 -5.29 -10.17 -6.70
N GLY A 28 -6.50 -10.43 -7.22
CA GLY A 28 -6.71 -10.70 -8.65
C GLY A 28 -6.37 -9.53 -9.58
N ASP A 29 -6.38 -8.29 -9.07
CA ASP A 29 -6.01 -7.10 -9.85
C ASP A 29 -4.52 -7.02 -10.17
N LEU A 30 -3.66 -7.72 -9.42
CA LEU A 30 -2.21 -7.72 -9.62
C LEU A 30 -1.79 -8.24 -11.00
N SER A 31 -2.62 -9.09 -11.62
CA SER A 31 -2.40 -9.57 -13.00
C SER A 31 -2.35 -8.43 -14.03
N LYS A 32 -2.94 -7.27 -13.72
CA LYS A 32 -3.00 -6.08 -14.59
C LYS A 32 -1.78 -5.16 -14.43
N ALA A 33 -0.98 -5.36 -13.39
CA ALA A 33 0.08 -4.42 -12.99
C ALA A 33 1.42 -4.60 -13.72
N PHE A 34 1.55 -5.62 -14.59
CA PHE A 34 2.71 -5.93 -15.44
C PHE A 34 4.07 -5.52 -14.86
N MET A 35 4.59 -6.34 -13.95
CA MET A 35 5.89 -6.13 -13.31
C MET A 35 6.99 -6.90 -14.05
N LYS A 36 8.16 -6.30 -14.26
CA LYS A 36 9.33 -6.98 -14.84
C LYS A 36 10.62 -6.63 -14.10
N LYS A 37 11.62 -7.50 -14.23
CA LYS A 37 12.92 -7.33 -13.61
C LYS A 37 13.50 -5.93 -13.88
N GLY A 38 13.92 -5.25 -12.81
CA GLY A 38 14.49 -3.91 -12.85
C GLY A 38 13.48 -2.78 -12.64
N ASP A 39 12.18 -3.05 -12.61
CA ASP A 39 11.18 -2.08 -12.18
C ASP A 39 11.23 -1.88 -10.65
N VAL A 40 10.60 -0.80 -10.18
CA VAL A 40 10.38 -0.51 -8.76
C VAL A 40 8.88 -0.46 -8.48
N VAL A 41 8.45 -1.16 -7.43
CA VAL A 41 7.06 -1.18 -6.95
C VAL A 41 6.99 -0.44 -5.61
N LEU A 42 6.31 0.70 -5.59
CA LEU A 42 6.08 1.49 -4.38
C LEU A 42 4.65 1.23 -3.87
N LEU A 43 4.54 0.79 -2.61
CA LEU A 43 3.28 0.45 -1.95
C LEU A 43 3.02 1.35 -0.73
N GLN A 44 1.75 1.47 -0.34
CA GLN A 44 1.28 2.11 0.90
C GLN A 44 0.17 1.24 1.52
N GLN A 45 -0.34 1.61 2.71
CA GLN A 45 -1.32 0.81 3.47
C GLN A 45 -2.79 1.27 3.33
N GLU A 46 -3.13 1.97 2.26
CA GLU A 46 -4.49 2.49 1.98
C GLU A 46 -5.39 1.55 1.15
N ILE A 47 -4.92 0.34 0.87
CA ILE A 47 -5.70 -0.77 0.27
C ILE A 47 -5.73 -1.97 1.23
N PRO A 48 -6.52 -3.03 0.97
CA PRO A 48 -6.52 -4.22 1.82
C PRO A 48 -5.10 -4.80 1.99
N LEU A 49 -4.70 -5.07 3.24
CA LEU A 49 -3.33 -5.52 3.54
C LEU A 49 -2.96 -6.83 2.86
N GLN A 50 -3.93 -7.73 2.69
CA GLN A 50 -3.75 -8.97 1.93
C GLN A 50 -3.32 -8.71 0.47
N THR A 51 -3.77 -7.60 -0.13
CA THR A 51 -3.40 -7.20 -1.48
C THR A 51 -2.00 -6.58 -1.50
N VAL A 52 -1.65 -5.78 -0.48
CA VAL A 52 -0.28 -5.25 -0.30
C VAL A 52 0.73 -6.39 -0.15
N GLU A 53 0.43 -7.37 0.71
CA GLU A 53 1.29 -8.53 0.94
C GLU A 53 1.46 -9.37 -0.33
N ALA A 54 0.36 -9.65 -1.04
CA ALA A 54 0.42 -10.37 -2.30
C ALA A 54 1.22 -9.60 -3.37
N ALA A 55 1.12 -8.27 -3.40
CA ALA A 55 1.90 -7.44 -4.32
C ALA A 55 3.40 -7.57 -4.05
N LEU A 56 3.84 -7.60 -2.79
CA LEU A 56 5.24 -7.84 -2.42
C LEU A 56 5.74 -9.19 -2.91
N ASP A 57 4.92 -10.25 -2.77
CA ASP A 57 5.28 -11.59 -3.23
C ASP A 57 5.38 -11.68 -4.77
N VAL A 58 4.43 -11.08 -5.49
CA VAL A 58 4.43 -11.04 -6.97
C VAL A 58 5.60 -10.21 -7.50
N ALA A 59 5.85 -9.04 -6.90
CA ALA A 59 6.95 -8.15 -7.23
C ALA A 59 8.31 -8.86 -7.11
N ARG A 60 8.55 -9.51 -5.98
CA ARG A 60 9.76 -10.31 -5.74
C ARG A 60 9.92 -11.44 -6.74
N ALA A 61 8.85 -12.15 -7.08
CA ALA A 61 8.89 -13.19 -8.12
C ALA A 61 9.21 -12.64 -9.51
N ALA A 62 8.79 -11.41 -9.82
CA ALA A 62 9.11 -10.72 -11.07
C ALA A 62 10.52 -10.10 -11.08
N GLY A 63 11.25 -10.12 -9.96
CA GLY A 63 12.58 -9.53 -9.82
C GLY A 63 12.56 -8.00 -9.80
N THR A 64 11.47 -7.41 -9.33
CA THR A 64 11.39 -5.96 -9.07
C THR A 64 11.95 -5.61 -7.69
N VAL A 65 12.32 -4.35 -7.50
CA VAL A 65 12.61 -3.79 -6.18
C VAL A 65 11.30 -3.28 -5.59
N THR A 66 11.07 -3.54 -4.31
CA THR A 66 9.88 -3.13 -3.57
C THR A 66 10.21 -2.08 -2.54
N VAL A 67 9.37 -1.04 -2.43
CA VAL A 67 9.44 -0.04 -1.37
C VAL A 67 8.07 0.01 -0.69
N LEU A 68 8.03 -0.25 0.60
CA LEU A 68 6.79 -0.19 1.39
C LEU A 68 6.79 1.05 2.28
N ASN A 69 5.96 2.03 1.93
CA ASN A 69 5.64 3.12 2.85
C ASN A 69 4.65 2.60 3.91
N THR A 70 5.06 2.57 5.16
CA THR A 70 4.26 2.04 6.29
C THR A 70 3.20 3.03 6.79
N ALA A 71 2.56 3.76 5.87
CA ALA A 71 1.53 4.74 6.16
C ALA A 71 0.20 4.38 5.45
N PRO A 72 -0.96 4.63 6.10
CA PRO A 72 -1.11 4.93 7.53
C PRO A 72 -0.64 3.76 8.40
N PHE A 73 -0.35 3.99 9.68
CA PHE A 73 0.07 2.93 10.58
C PHE A 73 -1.03 1.86 10.73
N ARG A 74 -0.70 0.60 10.42
CA ARG A 74 -1.54 -0.58 10.70
C ARG A 74 -0.70 -1.67 11.32
N GLY A 75 -0.97 -2.04 12.57
CA GLY A 75 -0.16 -2.98 13.34
C GLY A 75 -0.13 -4.38 12.72
N GLU A 76 -1.17 -4.77 11.99
CA GLU A 76 -1.30 -6.05 11.30
C GLU A 76 -0.26 -6.20 10.18
N ALA A 77 0.25 -5.09 9.62
CA ALA A 77 1.26 -5.13 8.57
C ALA A 77 2.63 -5.63 9.05
N ALA A 78 2.88 -5.62 10.37
CA ALA A 78 4.14 -6.06 10.97
C ALA A 78 4.56 -7.47 10.50
N ALA A 79 3.58 -8.35 10.25
CA ALA A 79 3.82 -9.73 9.83
C ALA A 79 4.54 -9.88 8.48
N PHE A 80 4.45 -8.88 7.60
CA PHE A 80 5.02 -8.95 6.24
C PHE A 80 5.99 -7.82 5.90
N LEU A 81 6.35 -6.94 6.83
CA LEU A 81 7.30 -5.83 6.54
C LEU A 81 8.63 -6.32 5.97
N GLY A 82 9.12 -7.47 6.45
CA GLY A 82 10.36 -8.08 5.95
C GLY A 82 10.28 -8.67 4.54
N LYS A 83 9.13 -8.58 3.85
CA LYS A 83 9.01 -8.94 2.42
C LYS A 83 9.41 -7.80 1.49
N ALA A 84 9.47 -6.56 1.97
CA ALA A 84 9.97 -5.43 1.21
C ALA A 84 11.50 -5.43 1.17
N ASP A 85 12.09 -4.79 0.16
CA ASP A 85 13.56 -4.64 0.00
C ASP A 85 14.15 -3.49 0.84
#